data_AF-A0A8H5QSQ7-F1
#
_entry.id   AF-A0A8H5QSQ7-F1
#
_cell.length_a   1.000
_cell.length_b   1.000
_cell.length_c   1.000
_cell.angle_alpha   90.00
_cell.angle_beta   90.00
_cell.angle_gamma   90.00
#
_symmetry.space_group_name_H-M   'P 1'
#
loop_
_entity.id
_entity.type
_entity.pdbx_description
1 polymer ?
#
loop_
_entity_poly.entity_id
_entity_poly.type
_entity_poly.pdbx_seq_one_letter_code
_entity_poly.pdbx_strand_id
1 'polypeptide(L)'
;MTTRKLIAITGATGGQGGPVVNSFVNDPELRVCGITRNPSSQKSKNLQARGVEVDQADLDDRTSLAKAFQDPNVIFVVSGFWGIYNDLKNRNKPKPEQALNELTKVQETQQLKNIIDEAARAANLECFIISSPPGPTKLSRGKYTNVCHHDSKADAEEYGKQNQPELWAKTSVYFPGYFLSNFLTYPMAKPTKVRFQELSKPNDIQTDAAAETERKHTIRKQLRPRYQSSTDIS
;
A
#
# COMPACT_ATOMS: atom_id res chain seq x y z
N MET A 1 -8.33 25.59 28.65
CA MET A 1 -7.99 25.55 27.20
C MET A 1 -8.07 24.12 26.76
N THR A 2 -8.85 23.80 25.74
CA THR A 2 -8.85 22.46 25.14
C THR A 2 -7.48 22.24 24.50
N THR A 3 -6.79 21.16 24.87
CA THR A 3 -5.55 20.73 24.23
C THR A 3 -5.86 20.37 22.77
N ARG A 4 -5.12 20.95 21.82
CA ARG A 4 -5.28 20.64 20.39
C ARG A 4 -5.00 19.15 20.14
N LYS A 5 -5.83 18.52 19.30
CA LYS A 5 -5.67 17.11 18.93
C LYS A 5 -4.41 16.93 18.08
N LEU A 6 -3.70 15.83 18.27
CA LEU A 6 -2.49 15.51 17.49
C LEU A 6 -2.81 14.57 16.33
N ILE A 7 -2.39 14.96 15.12
CA ILE A 7 -2.23 14.04 14.00
C ILE A 7 -0.73 13.72 13.78
N ALA A 8 -0.37 12.46 13.96
CA ALA A 8 0.96 11.93 13.68
C ALA A 8 1.00 11.32 12.27
N ILE A 9 1.97 11.71 11.45
CA ILE A 9 2.02 11.39 10.02
C ILE A 9 3.36 10.74 9.68
N THR A 10 3.36 9.45 9.37
CA THR A 10 4.54 8.82 8.76
C THR A 10 4.64 9.18 7.28
N GLY A 11 5.87 9.25 6.75
CA GLY A 11 6.06 9.67 5.36
C GLY A 11 5.64 11.12 5.09
N ALA A 12 5.67 11.98 6.11
CA ALA A 12 5.24 13.38 6.05
C ALA A 12 5.95 14.23 4.96
N THR A 13 7.16 13.84 4.54
CA THR A 13 7.90 14.51 3.46
C THR A 13 7.66 13.90 2.07
N GLY A 14 6.78 12.90 1.97
CA GLY A 14 6.51 12.11 0.77
C GLY A 14 5.25 12.57 0.02
N GLY A 15 4.97 11.90 -1.11
CA GLY A 15 3.84 12.25 -1.99
C GLY A 15 2.45 12.02 -1.41
N GLN A 16 2.32 11.20 -0.37
CA GLN A 16 1.05 10.95 0.33
C GLN A 16 0.96 11.72 1.65
N GLY A 17 1.98 11.62 2.51
CA GLY A 17 1.97 12.31 3.81
C GLY A 17 2.09 13.83 3.69
N GLY A 18 2.81 14.35 2.68
CA GLY A 18 2.97 15.80 2.47
C GLY A 18 1.66 16.55 2.24
N PRO A 19 0.78 16.08 1.32
CA PRO A 19 -0.57 16.63 1.18
C PRO A 19 -1.39 16.58 2.47
N VAL A 20 -1.31 15.50 3.26
CA VAL A 20 -2.01 15.42 4.56
C VAL A 20 -1.50 16.49 5.52
N VAL A 21 -0.19 16.68 5.61
CA VAL A 21 0.40 17.79 6.39
C VAL A 21 -0.14 19.14 5.90
N ASN A 22 -0.18 19.37 4.60
CA ASN A 22 -0.63 20.63 4.02
C ASN A 22 -2.10 20.94 4.37
N SER A 23 -2.95 19.93 4.45
CA SER A 23 -4.36 20.10 4.80
C SER A 23 -4.56 20.55 6.24
N PHE A 24 -3.71 20.10 7.18
CA PHE A 24 -3.95 20.28 8.61
C PHE A 24 -2.99 21.23 9.32
N VAL A 25 -1.89 21.67 8.68
CA VAL A 25 -0.86 22.50 9.33
C VAL A 25 -1.40 23.84 9.88
N ASN A 26 -2.45 24.38 9.24
CA ASN A 26 -3.07 25.65 9.66
C ASN A 26 -4.42 25.45 10.38
N ASP A 27 -4.77 24.21 10.72
CA ASP A 27 -6.02 23.90 11.41
C ASP A 27 -5.94 24.37 12.88
N PRO A 28 -6.91 25.15 13.38
CA PRO A 28 -6.86 25.68 14.74
C PRO A 28 -7.12 24.62 15.82
N GLU A 29 -7.74 23.49 15.47
CA GLU A 29 -8.08 22.40 16.39
C GLU A 29 -7.00 21.30 16.44
N LEU A 30 -6.17 21.23 15.40
CA LEU A 30 -5.13 20.23 15.25
C LEU A 30 -3.71 20.79 15.43
N ARG A 31 -2.82 19.91 15.87
CA ARG A 31 -1.37 20.04 15.72
C ARG A 31 -0.88 18.86 14.89
N VAL A 32 0.11 19.11 14.03
CA VAL A 32 0.63 18.11 13.09
C VAL A 32 2.04 17.73 13.51
N CYS A 33 2.28 16.42 13.73
CA CYS A 33 3.62 15.86 13.87
C CYS A 33 3.98 15.01 12.66
N GLY A 34 5.03 15.41 11.94
CA GLY A 34 5.62 14.63 10.86
C GLY A 34 6.70 13.67 11.39
N ILE A 35 6.49 12.37 11.22
CA ILE A 35 7.46 11.35 11.62
C ILE A 35 8.44 11.11 10.48
N THR A 36 9.74 11.22 10.80
CA THR A 36 10.84 11.10 9.84
C THR A 36 12.02 10.35 10.43
N ARG A 37 12.84 9.72 9.58
CA ARG A 37 14.12 9.13 10.00
C ARG A 37 15.22 10.18 10.22
N ASN A 38 15.10 11.34 9.57
CA ASN A 38 16.11 12.40 9.62
C ASN A 38 15.44 13.79 9.80
N PRO A 39 15.23 14.22 11.05
CA PRO A 39 14.67 15.55 11.36
C PRO A 39 15.53 16.70 10.85
N SER A 40 16.84 16.50 10.68
CA SER A 40 17.76 17.53 10.20
C SER A 40 17.80 17.69 8.68
N SER A 41 17.08 16.83 7.93
CA SER A 41 17.00 16.93 6.47
C SER A 41 16.34 18.24 6.02
N GLN A 42 16.69 18.73 4.83
CA GLN A 42 16.07 19.96 4.30
C GLN A 42 14.55 19.87 4.22
N LYS A 43 14.01 18.69 3.85
CA LYS A 43 12.56 18.46 3.79
C LYS A 43 11.91 18.58 5.17
N SER A 44 12.54 18.01 6.20
CA SER A 44 12.07 18.11 7.59
C SER A 44 12.16 19.54 8.13
N LYS A 45 13.26 20.25 7.87
CA LYS A 45 13.40 21.68 8.21
C LYS A 45 12.32 22.53 7.56
N ASN A 46 11.95 22.24 6.31
CA ASN A 46 10.86 22.94 5.63
C ASN A 46 9.49 22.67 6.28
N LEU A 47 9.26 21.49 6.86
CA LEU A 47 8.06 21.21 7.66
C LEU A 47 8.06 22.05 8.94
N GLN A 48 9.17 22.03 9.68
CA GLN A 48 9.32 22.80 10.92
C GLN A 48 9.11 24.31 10.71
N ALA A 49 9.65 24.85 9.62
CA ALA A 49 9.48 26.27 9.25
C ALA A 49 8.01 26.67 9.01
N ARG A 50 7.12 25.69 8.81
CA ARG A 50 5.67 25.88 8.62
C ARG A 50 4.86 25.61 9.88
N GLY A 51 5.50 25.38 11.03
CA GLY A 51 4.84 25.09 12.30
C GLY A 51 4.48 23.61 12.51
N VAL A 52 5.03 22.71 11.70
CA VAL A 52 4.85 21.26 11.86
C VAL A 52 5.85 20.73 12.89
N GLU A 53 5.37 20.01 13.90
CA GLU A 53 6.21 19.25 14.82
C GLU A 53 6.90 18.12 14.04
N VAL A 54 8.14 17.76 14.39
CA VAL A 54 8.87 16.70 13.69
C VAL A 54 9.55 15.79 14.69
N ASP A 55 9.08 14.54 14.72
CA ASP A 55 9.67 13.49 15.55
C ASP A 55 10.52 12.54 14.73
N GLN A 56 11.58 12.05 15.37
CA GLN A 56 12.43 11.03 14.80
C GLN A 56 11.89 9.64 15.10
N ALA A 57 11.61 8.86 14.06
CA ALA A 57 11.40 7.42 14.19
C ALA A 57 11.84 6.66 12.94
N ASP A 58 12.28 5.43 13.15
CA ASP A 58 12.48 4.44 12.10
C ASP A 58 11.41 3.36 12.24
N LEU A 59 10.81 2.95 11.11
CA LEU A 59 9.75 1.96 11.10
C LEU A 59 10.27 0.55 11.45
N ASP A 60 11.58 0.33 11.33
CA ASP A 60 12.26 -0.89 11.79
C ASP A 60 12.58 -0.85 13.29
N ASP A 61 12.47 0.30 13.97
CA ASP A 61 12.75 0.48 15.41
C ASP A 61 11.47 0.76 16.20
N ARG A 62 10.95 -0.28 16.85
CA ARG A 62 9.76 -0.21 17.71
C ARG A 62 9.89 0.78 18.86
N THR A 63 11.07 0.93 19.45
CA THR A 63 11.27 1.88 20.56
C THR A 63 11.16 3.32 20.06
N SER A 64 11.65 3.61 18.85
CA SER A 64 11.48 4.92 18.24
C SER A 64 10.01 5.22 17.88
N LEU A 65 9.28 4.22 17.37
CA LEU A 65 7.85 4.34 17.08
C LEU A 65 7.02 4.56 18.35
N ALA A 66 7.30 3.81 19.42
CA ALA A 66 6.62 3.98 20.71
C ALA A 66 6.79 5.40 21.27
N LYS A 67 7.97 6.02 21.08
CA LYS A 67 8.20 7.42 21.45
C LYS A 67 7.41 8.39 20.58
N ALA A 68 7.38 8.16 19.27
CA ALA A 68 6.64 9.01 18.33
C ALA A 68 5.10 8.86 18.46
N PHE A 69 4.61 7.76 19.03
CA PHE A 69 3.19 7.46 19.22
C PHE A 69 2.71 7.57 20.68
N GLN A 70 3.39 8.35 21.53
CA GLN A 70 3.00 8.47 22.94
C GLN A 70 1.58 9.01 23.14
N ASP A 71 1.15 10.01 22.35
CA ASP A 71 -0.14 10.66 22.56
C ASP A 71 -0.82 11.24 21.28
N PRO A 72 -0.92 10.49 20.16
CA PRO A 72 -1.68 10.94 18.99
C PRO A 72 -3.18 10.68 19.15
N ASN A 73 -4.01 11.61 18.67
CA ASN A 73 -5.46 11.38 18.46
C ASN A 73 -5.72 10.74 17.09
N VAL A 74 -4.87 11.05 16.11
CA VAL A 74 -4.94 10.48 14.75
C VAL A 74 -3.56 10.02 14.33
N ILE A 75 -3.45 8.85 13.71
CA ILE A 75 -2.22 8.40 13.05
C ILE A 75 -2.52 8.17 11.57
N PHE A 76 -1.75 8.80 10.70
CA PHE A 76 -1.75 8.55 9.26
C PHE A 76 -0.48 7.80 8.84
N VAL A 77 -0.67 6.61 8.26
CA VAL A 77 0.40 5.66 7.97
C VAL A 77 0.68 5.57 6.47
N VAL A 78 1.94 5.79 6.10
CA VAL A 78 2.51 5.53 4.78
C VAL A 78 3.83 4.79 4.96
N SER A 79 3.91 3.58 4.42
CA SER A 79 5.17 2.84 4.26
C SER A 79 5.75 3.05 2.85
N GLY A 80 7.03 2.72 2.68
CA GLY A 80 7.79 3.04 1.46
C GLY A 80 8.47 1.86 0.80
N PHE A 81 7.72 0.93 0.18
CA PHE A 81 8.24 -0.24 -0.55
C PHE A 81 9.41 0.12 -1.48
N TRP A 82 9.22 1.09 -2.38
CA TRP A 82 10.22 1.49 -3.36
C TRP A 82 11.44 2.15 -2.74
N GLY A 83 11.30 2.76 -1.55
CA GLY A 83 12.43 3.28 -0.78
C GLY A 83 13.31 2.16 -0.24
N ILE A 84 12.69 1.08 0.26
CA ILE A 84 13.38 -0.12 0.72
C ILE A 84 14.02 -0.84 -0.47
N TYR A 85 13.26 -1.05 -1.55
CA TYR A 85 13.73 -1.75 -2.76
C TYR A 85 14.95 -1.09 -3.39
N ASN A 86 14.96 0.25 -3.46
CA ASN A 86 16.03 1.01 -4.09
C ASN A 86 17.23 1.31 -3.18
N ASP A 87 17.15 0.98 -1.88
CA ASP A 87 18.28 1.18 -0.97
C ASP A 87 19.45 0.26 -1.38
N LEU A 88 20.61 0.88 -1.66
CA LEU A 88 21.82 0.17 -2.05
C LEU A 88 22.24 -0.88 -1.01
N LYS A 89 21.95 -0.64 0.27
CA LYS A 89 22.23 -1.57 1.37
C LYS A 89 21.48 -2.89 1.21
N ASN A 90 20.38 -2.92 0.45
CA ASN A 90 19.54 -4.09 0.27
C ASN A 90 19.90 -4.92 -0.97
N ARG A 91 20.73 -4.40 -1.89
CA ARG A 91 21.00 -5.07 -3.18
C ARG A 91 21.63 -6.45 -3.06
N ASN A 92 22.49 -6.65 -2.05
CA ASN A 92 23.24 -7.89 -1.85
C ASN A 92 22.68 -8.76 -0.70
N LYS A 93 21.53 -8.38 -0.14
CA LYS A 93 20.90 -9.11 0.96
C LYS A 93 20.13 -10.37 0.56
N PRO A 94 19.51 -10.48 -0.63
CA PRO A 94 18.74 -11.67 -0.97
C PRO A 94 19.62 -12.92 -1.05
N LYS A 95 19.07 -14.06 -0.63
CA LYS A 95 19.67 -15.39 -0.88
C LYS A 95 19.62 -15.71 -2.39
N PRO A 96 20.47 -16.62 -2.91
CA PRO A 96 20.49 -16.96 -4.34
C PRO A 96 19.12 -17.29 -4.94
N GLU A 97 18.23 -17.90 -4.16
CA GLU A 97 16.88 -18.30 -4.52
C GLU A 97 15.78 -17.27 -4.22
N GLN A 98 16.11 -16.15 -3.57
CA GLN A 98 15.13 -15.16 -3.11
C GLN A 98 15.16 -13.89 -3.97
N ALA A 99 14.00 -13.47 -4.48
CA ALA A 99 13.93 -12.24 -5.25
C ALA A 99 13.93 -10.99 -4.33
N LEU A 100 14.58 -9.90 -4.75
CA LEU A 100 14.69 -8.67 -3.94
C LEU A 100 13.33 -8.07 -3.57
N ASN A 101 12.34 -8.15 -4.45
CA ASN A 101 10.96 -7.71 -4.20
C ASN A 101 10.28 -8.53 -3.10
N GLU A 102 10.57 -9.82 -2.97
CA GLU A 102 10.04 -10.67 -1.90
C GLU A 102 10.69 -10.33 -0.56
N LEU A 103 12.01 -10.11 -0.53
CA LEU A 103 12.69 -9.62 0.67
C LEU A 103 12.13 -8.25 1.11
N THR A 104 11.94 -7.35 0.15
CA THR A 104 11.34 -6.02 0.37
C THR A 104 9.92 -6.14 0.91
N LYS A 105 9.12 -7.10 0.38
CA LYS A 105 7.78 -7.39 0.87
C LYS A 105 7.81 -7.71 2.36
N VAL A 106 8.66 -8.66 2.76
CA VAL A 106 8.80 -9.09 4.16
C VAL A 106 9.18 -7.92 5.06
N GLN A 107 10.16 -7.11 4.64
CA GLN A 107 10.58 -5.95 5.42
C GLN A 107 9.47 -4.91 5.56
N GLU A 108 8.81 -4.50 4.47
CA GLU A 108 7.73 -3.51 4.55
C GLU A 108 6.55 -4.01 5.38
N THR A 109 6.18 -5.30 5.24
CA THR A 109 5.16 -5.91 6.10
C THR A 109 5.56 -5.82 7.56
N GLN A 110 6.82 -6.11 7.91
CA GLN A 110 7.27 -6.02 9.30
C GLN A 110 7.24 -4.58 9.83
N GLN A 111 7.65 -3.60 9.02
CA GLN A 111 7.55 -2.18 9.38
C GLN A 111 6.10 -1.77 9.69
N LEU A 112 5.15 -2.19 8.86
CA LEU A 112 3.74 -1.92 9.09
C LEU A 112 3.19 -2.63 10.33
N LYS A 113 3.61 -3.88 10.59
CA LYS A 113 3.26 -4.60 11.82
C LYS A 113 3.77 -3.88 13.07
N ASN A 114 5.00 -3.37 13.03
CA ASN A 114 5.56 -2.57 14.12
C ASN A 114 4.70 -1.32 14.38
N ILE A 115 4.32 -0.59 13.32
CA ILE A 115 3.44 0.59 13.43
C ILE A 115 2.09 0.21 14.04
N ILE A 116 1.48 -0.87 13.56
CA ILE A 116 0.19 -1.37 14.04
C ILE A 116 0.26 -1.69 15.54
N ASP A 117 1.28 -2.41 15.97
CA ASP A 117 1.47 -2.74 17.39
C ASP A 117 1.69 -1.51 18.27
N GLU A 118 2.52 -0.56 17.83
CA GLU A 118 2.79 0.64 18.64
C GLU A 118 1.59 1.60 18.63
N ALA A 119 0.87 1.72 17.51
CA ALA A 119 -0.37 2.49 17.43
C ALA A 119 -1.48 1.91 18.31
N ALA A 120 -1.56 0.58 18.44
CA ALA A 120 -2.52 -0.07 19.34
C ALA A 120 -2.31 0.28 20.82
N ARG A 121 -1.09 0.72 21.19
CA ARG A 121 -0.75 1.15 22.56
C ARG A 121 -1.04 2.62 22.85
N ALA A 122 -1.38 3.41 21.83
CA ALA A 122 -1.68 4.82 21.99
C ALA A 122 -3.05 5.01 22.68
N ALA A 123 -3.02 5.52 23.92
CA ALA A 123 -4.20 5.59 24.79
C ALA A 123 -5.31 6.48 24.22
N ASN A 124 -4.95 7.61 23.61
CA ASN A 124 -5.88 8.63 23.12
C ASN A 124 -6.15 8.54 21.62
N LEU A 125 -5.75 7.45 20.97
CA LEU A 125 -5.95 7.27 19.54
C LEU A 125 -7.43 7.10 19.21
N GLU A 126 -7.99 8.02 18.45
CA GLU A 126 -9.38 8.03 18.01
C GLU A 126 -9.54 7.50 16.58
N CYS A 127 -8.53 7.71 15.73
CA CYS A 127 -8.56 7.32 14.33
C CYS A 127 -7.19 6.82 13.84
N PHE A 128 -7.17 5.63 13.26
CA PHE A 128 -5.99 5.07 12.61
C PHE A 128 -6.23 4.99 11.10
N ILE A 129 -5.42 5.67 10.29
CA ILE A 129 -5.55 5.68 8.84
C ILE A 129 -4.32 5.03 8.24
N ILE A 130 -4.49 4.00 7.44
CA ILE A 130 -3.38 3.29 6.78
C ILE A 130 -3.55 3.30 5.26
N SER A 131 -2.51 3.74 4.56
CA SER A 131 -2.43 3.67 3.10
C SER A 131 -2.05 2.26 2.69
N SER A 132 -3.03 1.49 2.21
CA SER A 132 -2.87 0.08 1.82
C SER A 132 -3.70 -0.17 0.55
N PRO A 133 -3.07 -0.46 -0.60
CA PRO A 133 -3.78 -0.93 -1.78
C PRO A 133 -4.20 -2.41 -1.59
N PRO A 134 -5.17 -2.91 -2.37
CA PRO A 134 -5.64 -4.29 -2.24
C PRO A 134 -4.55 -5.30 -2.64
N GLY A 135 -4.50 -6.43 -1.92
CA GLY A 135 -3.56 -7.55 -2.16
C GLY A 135 -3.94 -8.43 -3.35
N PRO A 136 -3.24 -8.36 -4.50
CA PRO A 136 -3.63 -9.08 -5.71
C PRO A 136 -3.49 -10.59 -5.55
N THR A 137 -2.54 -11.09 -4.75
CA THR A 137 -2.35 -12.54 -4.55
C THR A 137 -3.63 -13.18 -4.02
N LYS A 138 -4.18 -12.63 -2.93
CA LYS A 138 -5.39 -13.15 -2.30
C LYS A 138 -6.62 -12.96 -3.18
N LEU A 139 -6.80 -11.77 -3.74
CA LEU A 139 -7.95 -11.45 -4.60
C LEU A 139 -8.00 -12.30 -5.86
N SER A 140 -6.84 -12.64 -6.42
CA SER A 140 -6.72 -13.48 -7.61
C SER A 140 -6.64 -14.98 -7.32
N ARG A 141 -6.83 -15.39 -6.06
CA ARG A 141 -6.71 -16.79 -5.60
C ARG A 141 -5.38 -17.43 -6.00
N GLY A 142 -4.29 -16.69 -5.83
CA GLY A 142 -2.93 -17.16 -6.12
C GLY A 142 -2.49 -17.02 -7.58
N LYS A 143 -3.29 -16.42 -8.47
CA LYS A 143 -2.90 -16.23 -9.87
C LYS A 143 -1.83 -15.15 -10.06
N TYR A 144 -1.90 -14.05 -9.31
CA TYR A 144 -0.97 -12.92 -9.42
C TYR A 144 -0.17 -12.76 -8.12
N THR A 145 0.98 -13.41 -8.04
CA THR A 145 1.79 -13.52 -6.82
C THR A 145 2.92 -12.48 -6.71
N ASN A 146 3.24 -11.81 -7.82
CA ASN A 146 4.46 -11.01 -7.92
C ASN A 146 4.25 -9.51 -7.64
N VAL A 147 3.06 -9.11 -7.17
CA VAL A 147 2.73 -7.71 -6.86
C VAL A 147 3.08 -7.38 -5.40
N CYS A 148 4.35 -7.62 -5.05
CA CYS A 148 4.88 -7.56 -3.68
C CYS A 148 4.60 -6.22 -2.96
N HIS A 149 4.60 -5.11 -3.69
CA HIS A 149 4.38 -3.77 -3.13
C HIS A 149 2.94 -3.49 -2.72
N HIS A 150 1.98 -4.29 -3.20
CA HIS A 150 0.61 -4.32 -2.69
C HIS A 150 0.46 -5.38 -1.61
N ASP A 151 0.91 -6.60 -1.89
CA ASP A 151 0.70 -7.73 -0.97
C ASP A 151 1.35 -7.48 0.40
N SER A 152 2.49 -6.78 0.45
CA SER A 152 3.12 -6.36 1.73
C SER A 152 2.18 -5.61 2.67
N LYS A 153 1.37 -4.69 2.12
CA LYS A 153 0.44 -3.84 2.87
C LYS A 153 -0.83 -4.59 3.23
N ALA A 154 -1.35 -5.38 2.28
CA ALA A 154 -2.49 -6.26 2.51
C ALA A 154 -2.21 -7.31 3.60
N ASP A 155 -1.00 -7.88 3.61
CA ASP A 155 -0.57 -8.84 4.64
C ASP A 155 -0.48 -8.18 6.03
N ALA A 156 -0.06 -6.91 6.10
CA ALA A 156 -0.04 -6.14 7.35
C ALA A 156 -1.45 -5.75 7.83
N GLU A 157 -2.36 -5.42 6.90
CA GLU A 157 -3.78 -5.20 7.20
C GLU A 157 -4.43 -6.46 7.78
N GLU A 158 -4.19 -7.63 7.18
CA GLU A 158 -4.70 -8.90 7.70
C GLU A 158 -4.14 -9.20 9.09
N TYR A 159 -2.84 -8.95 9.31
CA TYR A 159 -2.23 -9.04 10.64
C TYR A 159 -2.96 -8.13 11.65
N GLY A 160 -3.17 -6.86 11.32
CA GLY A 160 -3.81 -5.92 12.24
C GLY A 160 -5.26 -6.27 12.56
N LYS A 161 -6.04 -6.74 11.57
CA LYS A 161 -7.40 -7.27 11.79
C LYS A 161 -7.43 -8.43 12.78
N GLN A 162 -6.44 -9.32 12.70
CA GLN A 162 -6.38 -10.53 13.52
C GLN A 162 -5.81 -10.28 14.92
N ASN A 163 -4.79 -9.42 15.03
CA ASN A 163 -3.98 -9.28 16.25
C ASN A 163 -4.29 -8.00 17.03
N GLN A 164 -4.87 -6.98 16.40
CA GLN A 164 -5.20 -5.69 17.01
C GLN A 164 -6.65 -5.28 16.70
N PRO A 165 -7.66 -6.08 17.07
CA PRO A 165 -9.06 -5.83 16.70
C PRO A 165 -9.61 -4.49 17.24
N GLU A 166 -9.17 -4.06 18.43
CA GLU A 166 -9.58 -2.76 19.00
C GLU A 166 -9.02 -1.57 18.22
N LEU A 167 -7.77 -1.65 17.76
CA LEU A 167 -7.23 -0.67 16.82
C LEU A 167 -8.01 -0.73 15.51
N TRP A 168 -8.30 -1.94 15.01
CA TRP A 168 -8.97 -2.10 13.72
C TRP A 168 -10.42 -1.60 13.71
N ALA A 169 -11.09 -1.59 14.86
CA ALA A 169 -12.42 -1.00 15.02
C ALA A 169 -12.44 0.52 14.73
N LYS A 170 -11.30 1.20 14.90
CA LYS A 170 -11.11 2.64 14.59
C LYS A 170 -10.20 2.88 13.39
N THR A 171 -9.98 1.86 12.56
CA THR A 171 -9.12 1.94 11.37
C THR A 171 -9.91 2.32 10.12
N SER A 172 -9.39 3.26 9.34
CA SER A 172 -9.79 3.54 7.96
C SER A 172 -8.65 3.16 7.01
N VAL A 173 -8.95 2.30 6.03
CA VAL A 173 -7.97 1.93 4.99
C VAL A 173 -8.13 2.86 3.80
N TYR A 174 -7.09 3.62 3.51
CA TYR A 174 -7.01 4.46 2.32
C TYR A 174 -6.42 3.66 1.16
N PHE A 175 -7.18 3.53 0.07
CA PHE A 175 -6.76 2.86 -1.15
C PHE A 175 -6.27 3.89 -2.17
N PRO A 176 -4.94 4.15 -2.28
CA PRO A 176 -4.42 5.11 -3.25
C PRO A 176 -4.59 4.57 -4.68
N GLY A 177 -5.08 5.45 -5.56
CA GLY A 177 -5.11 5.19 -7.00
C GLY A 177 -3.75 5.42 -7.67
N TYR A 178 -3.72 5.29 -9.00
CA TYR A 178 -2.53 5.62 -9.78
C TYR A 178 -2.28 7.12 -9.78
N PHE A 179 -1.10 7.56 -9.33
CA PHE A 179 -0.78 8.98 -9.26
C PHE A 179 -0.47 9.55 -10.64
N LEU A 180 -1.12 10.66 -11.00
CA LEU A 180 -0.87 11.35 -12.27
C LEU A 180 0.59 11.84 -12.40
N SER A 181 1.24 12.15 -11.28
CA SER A 181 2.67 12.49 -11.25
C SER A 181 3.58 11.36 -11.75
N ASN A 182 3.11 10.11 -11.78
CA ASN A 182 3.86 9.00 -12.37
C ASN A 182 4.08 9.22 -13.87
N PHE A 183 3.12 9.83 -14.58
CA PHE A 183 3.27 10.20 -15.99
C PHE A 183 4.38 11.22 -16.22
N LEU A 184 4.76 12.01 -15.21
CA LEU A 184 5.83 12.99 -15.32
C LEU A 184 7.19 12.40 -14.91
N THR A 185 7.17 11.43 -13.98
CA THR A 185 8.37 10.94 -13.30
C THR A 185 8.96 9.71 -13.98
N TYR A 186 8.12 8.76 -14.40
CA TYR A 186 8.60 7.46 -14.89
C TYR A 186 8.54 7.40 -16.41
N PRO A 187 9.69 7.21 -17.11
CA PRO A 187 9.71 7.13 -18.57
C PRO A 187 8.75 6.09 -19.15
N MET A 188 8.58 4.93 -18.50
CA MET A 188 7.66 3.89 -18.97
C MET A 188 6.18 4.30 -18.89
N ALA A 189 5.84 5.24 -18.01
CA ALA A 189 4.48 5.73 -17.88
C ALA A 189 4.21 6.90 -18.83
N LYS A 190 5.23 7.65 -19.25
CA LYS A 190 5.09 8.86 -20.07
C LYS A 190 4.28 8.58 -21.34
N PRO A 191 3.19 9.32 -21.60
CA PRO A 191 2.51 9.23 -22.88
C PRO A 191 3.49 9.55 -24.00
N THR A 192 3.65 8.61 -24.94
CA THR A 192 4.45 8.80 -26.13
C THR A 192 3.53 9.07 -27.31
N LYS A 193 3.85 10.09 -28.11
CA LYS A 193 3.12 10.37 -29.34
C LYS A 193 3.51 9.33 -30.37
N VAL A 194 2.62 8.37 -30.62
CA VAL A 194 2.73 7.45 -31.76
C VAL A 194 2.07 8.09 -32.99
N ARG A 195 2.67 7.96 -34.18
CA ARG A 195 2.03 8.44 -35.41
C ARG A 195 0.90 7.50 -35.79
N PHE A 196 -0.21 8.02 -36.33
CA PHE A 196 -1.37 7.20 -36.69
C PHE A 196 -1.06 6.01 -37.63
N GLN A 197 -0.01 6.13 -38.46
CA GLN A 197 0.47 5.06 -39.35
C GLN A 197 1.22 3.93 -38.62
N GLU A 198 1.65 4.15 -37.38
CA GLU A 198 2.33 3.16 -36.52
C GLU A 198 1.35 2.39 -35.64
N LEU A 199 0.11 2.88 -35.48
CA LEU A 199 -0.97 2.19 -34.77
C LEU A 199 -1.53 0.99 -35.55
N SER A 200 -1.13 0.82 -36.80
CA SER A 200 -1.56 -0.27 -37.69
C SER A 200 -0.50 -1.36 -37.84
N LYS A 201 -0.11 -2.00 -36.73
CA LYS A 201 0.27 -3.43 -36.68
C LYS A 201 -0.09 -3.95 -35.28
N PRO A 202 -1.11 -4.81 -35.13
CA PRO A 202 -1.28 -5.56 -33.90
C PRO A 202 -0.12 -6.56 -33.80
N ASN A 203 1.01 -6.13 -33.25
CA ASN A 203 2.05 -7.06 -32.83
C ASN A 203 1.63 -7.65 -31.48
N ASP A 204 1.28 -8.94 -31.53
CA ASP A 204 1.44 -9.92 -30.46
C ASP A 204 0.63 -9.73 -29.16
N ILE A 205 -0.67 -9.50 -29.29
CA ILE A 205 -1.57 -10.30 -28.45
C ILE A 205 -1.74 -11.62 -29.21
N GLN A 206 -0.95 -12.64 -28.87
CA GLN A 206 -1.33 -14.01 -29.16
C GLN A 206 -2.62 -14.30 -28.37
N THR A 207 -3.76 -13.83 -28.90
CA THR A 207 -5.02 -14.47 -28.59
C THR A 207 -4.95 -15.80 -29.30
N ASP A 208 -4.67 -16.84 -28.53
CA ASP A 208 -4.75 -18.21 -29.00
C ASP A 208 -6.24 -18.53 -29.23
N ALA A 209 -6.78 -18.02 -30.34
CA ALA A 209 -8.18 -18.12 -30.71
C ALA A 209 -8.58 -19.59 -30.94
N ALA A 210 -7.60 -20.46 -31.22
CA ALA A 210 -7.76 -21.90 -31.26
C ALA A 210 -8.05 -22.47 -29.86
N ALA A 211 -7.28 -22.08 -28.84
CA ALA A 211 -7.49 -22.52 -27.45
C ALA A 211 -8.81 -22.01 -26.85
N GLU A 212 -9.27 -20.82 -27.25
CA GLU A 212 -10.55 -20.28 -26.79
C GLU A 212 -11.76 -20.95 -27.47
N THR A 213 -11.63 -21.36 -28.73
CA THR A 213 -12.66 -22.14 -29.43
C THR A 213 -12.79 -23.54 -28.83
N GLU A 214 -11.67 -24.17 -28.48
CA GLU A 214 -11.64 -25.49 -27.86
C GLU A 214 -12.18 -25.46 -26.40
N ARG A 215 -11.88 -24.41 -25.63
CA ARG A 215 -12.49 -24.16 -24.30
C ARG A 215 -14.00 -23.92 -24.39
N LYS A 216 -14.48 -23.12 -25.33
CA LYS A 216 -15.93 -22.87 -25.52
C LYS A 216 -16.67 -24.14 -25.97
N HIS A 217 -16.03 -25.00 -26.77
CA HIS A 217 -16.59 -26.29 -27.18
C HIS A 217 -16.64 -27.30 -26.01
N THR A 218 -15.61 -27.32 -25.18
CA THR A 218 -15.50 -28.20 -24.00
C THR A 218 -16.49 -27.81 -22.90
N ILE A 219 -16.64 -26.51 -22.63
CA ILE A 219 -17.62 -25.98 -21.66
C ILE A 219 -19.07 -26.21 -22.13
N ARG A 220 -19.35 -26.08 -23.44
CA ARG A 220 -20.68 -26.43 -24.00
C ARG A 220 -21.01 -27.92 -23.93
N LYS A 221 -20.01 -28.81 -23.96
CA LYS A 221 -20.21 -30.25 -23.75
C LYS A 221 -20.46 -30.61 -22.28
N GLN A 222 -19.85 -29.90 -21.34
CA GLN A 222 -19.99 -30.15 -19.90
C GLN A 222 -21.26 -29.55 -19.28
N LEU A 223 -21.88 -28.54 -19.91
CA LEU A 223 -23.06 -27.84 -19.38
C LEU A 223 -24.40 -28.25 -20.03
N ARG A 224 -24.48 -29.34 -20.81
CA ARG A 224 -25.80 -29.87 -21.22
C ARG A 224 -26.49 -30.51 -20.01
N PRO A 225 -27.69 -30.06 -19.61
CA PRO A 225 -28.51 -30.82 -18.67
C PRO A 225 -28.84 -32.17 -19.32
N ARG A 226 -28.60 -33.28 -18.61
CA ARG A 226 -29.19 -34.58 -18.97
C ARG A 226 -30.70 -34.48 -18.72
N TYR A 227 -31.44 -34.01 -19.72
CA TYR A 227 -32.85 -34.35 -19.85
C TYR A 227 -32.92 -35.62 -20.70
N GLN A 228 -32.91 -36.78 -20.05
CA GLN A 228 -33.45 -37.98 -20.65
C GLN A 228 -34.93 -38.04 -20.27
N SER A 229 -35.77 -37.94 -21.28
CA SER A 229 -37.19 -38.27 -21.25
C SER A 229 -37.37 -39.74 -20.86
N SER A 230 -38.11 -40.01 -19.78
CA SER A 230 -38.75 -41.32 -19.57
C SER A 230 -40.25 -41.18 -19.75
N THR A 231 -40.67 -41.21 -21.01
CA THR A 231 -41.94 -41.78 -21.50
C THR A 231 -41.51 -43.09 -22.15
N ASP A 232 -42.07 -44.27 -21.96
CA ASP A 232 -43.26 -44.78 -21.28
C ASP A 232 -43.05 -46.31 -21.13
N ILE A 233 -43.95 -46.97 -20.40
CA ILE A 233 -44.72 -48.18 -20.80
C ILE A 233 -44.83 -49.23 -19.67
N SER A 234 -46.11 -49.60 -19.46
CA SER A 234 -46.77 -50.71 -18.73
C SER A 234 -46.83 -50.67 -17.21
#